data_AF-A0AAD7TB07-F1
#
_entry.id   AF-A0AAD7TB07-F1
#
_cell.length_a   1.000
_cell.length_b   1.000
_cell.length_c   1.000
_cell.angle_alpha   90.00
_cell.angle_beta   90.00
_cell.angle_gamma   90.00
#
_symmetry.space_group_name_H-M   'P 1'
#
loop_
_entity.id
_entity.type
_entity.pdbx_description
1 polymer ?
#
loop_
_entity_poly.entity_id
_entity_poly.type
_entity_poly.pdbx_seq_one_letter_code
_entity_poly.pdbx_strand_id
1 'polypeptide(L)'
;MLKLFLESKDAIISTLAIVNAPVDALTQEEWDVVREVCTVLESFEQVTVEISAERYVTASKMLLLCKGLQKITARHQREVTATTHKTSDRVGGHSVCIHGKKVPQNGI
;
A
#
# COMPACT_ATOMS: atom_id res chain seq x y z
N MET A 1 7.83 4.73 14.79
CA MET A 1 6.98 3.59 15.26
C MET A 1 6.58 2.68 14.10
N LEU A 2 5.78 3.14 13.13
CA LEU A 2 5.30 2.27 12.04
C LEU A 2 6.43 1.69 11.16
N LYS A 3 7.50 2.46 10.92
CA LYS A 3 8.69 1.99 10.20
C LYS A 3 9.36 0.79 10.89
N LEU A 4 9.52 0.84 12.22
CA LEU A 4 10.06 -0.27 13.01
C LEU A 4 9.16 -1.52 12.94
N PHE A 5 7.84 -1.32 12.95
CA PHE A 5 6.88 -2.41 12.77
C PHE A 5 7.05 -3.09 11.41
N LEU A 6 7.23 -2.31 10.34
CA LEU A 6 7.49 -2.83 9.00
C LEU A 6 8.85 -3.53 8.89
N GLU A 7 9.91 -2.97 9.48
CA GLU A 7 11.24 -3.57 9.52
C GLU A 7 11.25 -4.90 10.31
N SER A 8 10.34 -5.04 11.28
CA SER A 8 10.20 -6.23 12.12
C SER A 8 9.22 -7.26 11.55
N LYS A 9 8.76 -7.13 10.30
CA LYS A 9 7.74 -7.99 9.68
C LYS A 9 7.97 -9.49 9.94
N ASP A 10 9.17 -9.98 9.61
CA ASP A 10 9.47 -11.43 9.70
C ASP A 10 9.52 -11.91 11.15
N ALA A 11 10.08 -11.09 12.05
CA ALA A 11 10.12 -11.39 13.48
C ALA A 11 8.72 -11.43 14.09
N ILE A 12 7.84 -10.49 13.70
CA ILE A 12 6.45 -10.43 14.13
C ILE A 12 5.70 -11.67 13.65
N ILE A 13 5.77 -12.00 12.35
CA ILE A 13 5.10 -13.17 11.77
C ILE A 13 5.59 -14.46 12.45
N SER A 14 6.90 -14.61 12.62
CA SER A 14 7.49 -15.78 13.28
C SER A 14 7.01 -15.91 14.73
N THR A 15 7.01 -14.80 15.48
CA THR A 15 6.58 -14.82 16.88
C THR A 15 5.10 -15.14 17.01
N LEU A 16 4.24 -14.55 16.18
CA LEU A 16 2.80 -14.84 16.16
C LEU A 16 2.52 -16.33 15.92
N ALA A 17 3.27 -16.95 15.01
CA ALA A 17 3.20 -18.38 14.75
C ALA A 17 3.68 -19.23 15.94
N ILE A 18 4.80 -18.86 16.56
CA ILE A 18 5.39 -19.60 17.70
C ILE A 18 4.48 -19.57 18.93
N VAL A 19 3.94 -18.40 19.27
CA VAL A 19 3.10 -18.22 20.47
C VAL A 19 1.65 -18.65 20.23
N ASN A 20 1.30 -19.08 19.02
CA ASN A 20 -0.06 -19.38 18.58
C ASN A 20 -1.03 -18.27 19.01
N ALA A 21 -0.66 -17.03 18.68
CA ALA A 21 -1.40 -15.86 19.13
C ALA A 21 -2.85 -15.91 18.62
N PRO A 22 -3.86 -15.55 19.43
CA PRO A 22 -5.26 -15.50 19.01
C PRO A 22 -5.57 -14.22 18.21
N VAL A 23 -4.67 -13.85 17.28
CA VAL A 23 -4.83 -12.70 16.39
C VAL A 23 -4.42 -13.11 14.98
N ASP A 24 -5.16 -12.60 14.00
CA ASP A 24 -4.84 -12.84 12.61
C ASP A 24 -3.57 -12.08 12.20
N ALA A 25 -2.69 -12.74 11.46
CA ALA A 25 -1.55 -12.09 10.85
C ALA A 25 -2.03 -11.21 9.68
N LEU A 26 -1.39 -10.05 9.51
CA LEU A 26 -1.63 -9.19 8.35
C LEU A 26 -1.34 -9.96 7.05
N THR A 27 -2.26 -9.83 6.10
CA THR A 27 -2.11 -10.30 4.72
C THR A 27 -0.98 -9.56 4.00
N GLN A 28 -0.53 -10.12 2.88
CA GLN A 28 0.52 -9.47 2.08
C GLN A 28 0.08 -8.09 1.58
N GLU A 29 -1.19 -7.94 1.19
CA GLU A 29 -1.77 -6.66 0.76
C GLU A 29 -1.72 -5.62 1.89
N GLU A 30 -2.08 -6.00 3.12
CA GLU A 30 -2.00 -5.10 4.28
C GLU A 30 -0.56 -4.70 4.60
N TRP A 31 0.42 -5.61 4.46
CA TRP A 31 1.84 -5.27 4.61
C TRP A 31 2.30 -4.26 3.55
N ASP A 32 1.79 -4.37 2.33
CA ASP A 32 2.12 -3.43 1.27
C ASP A 32 1.48 -2.06 1.52
N VAL A 33 0.25 -2.01 2.05
CA VAL A 33 -0.38 -0.77 2.54
C VAL A 33 0.46 -0.12 3.64
N VAL A 34 0.94 -0.90 4.63
CA VAL A 34 1.82 -0.37 5.70
C VAL A 34 3.08 0.27 5.12
N ARG A 35 3.68 -0.34 4.09
CA ARG A 35 4.87 0.17 3.39
C ARG A 35 4.57 1.47 2.65
N GLU A 36 3.45 1.53 1.94
CA GLU A 36 3.00 2.76 1.27
C GLU A 36 2.75 3.89 2.26
N VAL A 37 2.07 3.61 3.37
CA VAL A 37 1.81 4.59 4.43
C VAL A 37 3.12 5.11 5.04
N CYS A 38 4.12 4.24 5.28
CA CYS A 38 5.43 4.69 5.74
C CYS A 38 6.09 5.66 4.76
N THR A 39 5.95 5.41 3.45
CA THR A 39 6.51 6.27 2.39
C THR A 39 5.86 7.66 2.39
N VAL A 40 4.53 7.72 2.56
CA VAL A 40 3.82 9.00 2.66
C VAL A 40 4.24 9.74 3.93
N LEU A 41 4.23 9.06 5.07
CA LEU A 41 4.51 9.65 6.38
C LEU A 41 5.94 10.17 6.53
N GLU A 42 6.92 9.62 5.80
CA GLU A 42 8.30 10.11 5.81
C GLU A 42 8.39 11.60 5.46
N SER A 43 7.60 12.05 4.48
CA SER A 43 7.57 13.47 4.11
C SER A 43 7.00 14.37 5.22
N PHE A 44 6.03 13.86 6.00
CA PHE A 44 5.47 14.58 7.14
C PHE A 44 6.42 14.61 8.34
N GLU A 45 7.19 13.54 8.55
CA GLU A 45 8.25 13.50 9.55
C GLU A 45 9.31 14.58 9.26
N GLN A 46 9.80 14.65 8.01
CA GLN A 46 10.79 15.66 7.61
C GLN A 46 10.29 17.09 7.84
N VAL A 47 9.04 17.39 7.46
CA VAL A 47 8.44 18.71 7.68
C VAL A 47 8.27 19.01 9.17
N THR A 48 7.88 18.00 9.96
CA THR A 48 7.69 18.15 11.41
C THR A 48 9.02 18.42 12.11
N VAL A 49 10.08 17.69 11.75
CA VAL A 49 11.45 17.91 12.26
C VAL A 49 11.89 19.34 11.94
N GLU A 50 11.74 19.76 10.68
CA GLU A 50 12.11 21.09 10.20
C GLU A 50 11.36 22.23 10.91
N ILE A 51 10.06 22.04 11.20
CA ILE A 51 9.23 23.00 11.95
C ILE A 51 9.63 23.01 13.43
N SER A 52 9.87 21.83 14.02
CA SER A 52 10.19 21.69 15.44
C SER A 52 11.57 22.24 15.82
N ALA A 53 12.48 22.33 14.85
CA ALA A 53 13.81 22.90 15.03
C ALA A 53 13.79 24.44 15.15
N GLU A 54 12.70 25.10 14.76
CA GLU A 54 12.57 26.55 14.79
C GLU A 54 11.67 27.04 15.93
N ARG A 55 12.15 28.04 16.67
CA ARG A 55 11.35 28.70 17.72
C ARG A 55 10.16 29.48 17.15
N TYR A 56 10.32 30.05 15.96
CA TYR A 56 9.30 30.82 15.25
C TYR A 56 9.37 30.51 13.76
N VAL A 57 8.40 29.75 13.27
CA VAL A 57 8.32 29.42 11.84
C VAL A 57 7.66 30.57 11.08
N THR A 58 8.31 31.03 10.02
CA THR A 58 7.75 32.09 9.16
C THR A 58 6.59 31.58 8.30
N ALA A 59 5.65 32.47 7.98
CA ALA A 59 4.52 32.13 7.12
C ALA A 59 4.95 31.69 5.71
N SER A 60 6.03 32.27 5.17
CA SER A 60 6.60 31.88 3.89
C SER A 60 7.13 30.45 3.90
N LYS A 61 7.81 30.03 4.97
CA LYS A 61 8.28 28.65 5.15
C LYS A 61 7.10 27.68 5.27
N MET A 62 6.11 28.00 6.11
CA MET A 62 4.89 27.20 6.23
C MET A 62 4.18 27.00 4.88
N LEU A 63 4.04 28.07 4.09
CA LEU A 63 3.40 28.00 2.79
C LEU A 63 4.11 27.02 1.85
N LEU A 64 5.44 27.07 1.79
CA LEU A 64 6.24 26.17 0.96
C LEU A 64 6.10 24.71 1.41
N LEU A 65 6.22 24.45 2.72
CA LEU A 65 6.11 23.10 3.28
C LEU A 65 4.71 22.50 3.03
N CYS A 66 3.64 23.28 3.29
CA CYS A 66 2.26 22.86 3.04
C CYS A 66 2.03 22.53 1.55
N LYS A 67 2.51 23.37 0.63
CA LYS A 67 2.38 23.13 -0.81
C LYS A 67 3.18 21.90 -1.26
N GLY A 68 4.36 21.69 -0.68
CA GLY A 68 5.18 20.49 -0.90
C GLY A 68 4.44 19.22 -0.49
N LEU A 69 3.92 19.17 0.74
CA LEU A 69 3.15 18.03 1.24
C LEU A 69 1.91 17.75 0.38
N GLN A 70 1.13 18.79 0.05
CA GLN A 70 -0.04 18.66 -0.84
C GLN A 70 0.32 18.00 -2.17
N LYS A 71 1.45 18.40 -2.78
CA LYS A 71 1.93 17.84 -4.04
C LYS A 71 2.32 16.37 -3.90
N ILE A 72 3.04 16.02 -2.83
CA ILE A 72 3.51 14.64 -2.57
C ILE A 72 2.31 13.71 -2.33
N THR A 73 1.36 14.12 -1.49
CA THR A 73 0.16 13.32 -1.20
C THR A 73 -0.73 13.18 -2.43
N ALA A 74 -0.92 14.26 -3.22
CA ALA A 74 -1.69 14.19 -4.47
C ALA A 74 -1.05 13.25 -5.51
N ARG A 75 0.29 13.17 -5.53
CA ARG A 75 1.00 12.21 -6.39
C ARG A 75 0.74 10.77 -5.95
N HIS A 76 0.89 10.46 -4.67
CA HIS A 76 0.63 9.12 -4.14
C HIS A 76 -0.81 8.69 -4.38
N GLN A 77 -1.79 9.59 -4.21
CA GLN A 77 -3.19 9.28 -4.50
C GLN A 77 -3.42 8.85 -5.95
N ARG A 78 -2.75 9.50 -6.92
CA ARG A 78 -2.86 9.15 -8.34
C ARG A 78 -2.26 7.77 -8.62
N GLU A 79 -1.11 7.49 -8.03
CA GLU A 79 -0.41 6.21 -8.17
C GLU A 79 -1.28 5.05 -7.64
N VAL A 80 -1.93 5.22 -6.48
CA VAL A 80 -2.89 4.26 -5.92
C VAL A 80 -4.11 4.07 -6.83
N THR A 81 -4.72 5.15 -7.33
CA THR A 81 -5.90 5.02 -8.21
C THR A 81 -5.58 4.35 -9.55
N ALA A 82 -4.35 4.49 -10.05
CA ALA A 82 -3.91 3.87 -11.30
C ALA A 82 -3.66 2.36 -11.15
N THR A 83 -3.28 1.88 -9.97
CA THR A 83 -3.06 0.45 -9.70
C THR A 83 -4.37 -0.29 -9.45
N THR A 84 -5.37 0.34 -8.79
CA THR A 84 -6.70 -0.25 -8.58
C THR A 84 -7.41 -0.59 -9.91
N HIS A 85 -7.22 0.22 -10.95
CA HIS A 85 -7.84 -0.02 -12.26
C HIS A 85 -7.23 -1.20 -13.04
N LYS A 86 -6.05 -1.72 -12.66
CA LYS A 86 -5.42 -2.87 -13.32
C LYS A 86 -5.83 -4.22 -12.71
N THR A 87 -6.34 -4.24 -11.48
CA THR A 87 -6.72 -5.49 -10.80
C THR A 87 -8.10 -6.00 -11.24
N SER A 88 -8.98 -5.12 -11.74
CA SER A 88 -10.28 -5.52 -12.28
C SER A 88 -10.20 -6.21 -13.65
N ASP A 89 -9.12 -6.01 -14.42
CA ASP A 89 -8.96 -6.63 -15.75
C ASP A 89 -8.29 -8.02 -15.72
N ARG A 90 -7.84 -8.50 -14.56
CA ARG A 90 -7.22 -9.84 -14.43
C ARG A 90 -8.17 -10.97 -13.98
N VAL A 91 -9.42 -10.67 -13.67
CA VAL A 91 -10.44 -11.69 -13.31
C VAL A 91 -11.24 -12.18 -14.53
N GLY A 92 -10.92 -11.70 -15.74
CA GLY A 92 -11.55 -12.11 -16.99
C GLY A 92 -10.66 -13.03 -17.83
N GLY A 93 -10.78 -14.35 -17.64
CA GLY A 93 -10.48 -15.33 -18.70
C GLY A 93 -9.15 -16.07 -18.60
N HIS A 94 -9.10 -17.10 -17.75
CA HIS A 94 -8.37 -18.32 -18.12
C HIS A 94 -9.38 -19.33 -18.68
N SER A 95 -9.61 -19.25 -19.99
CA SER A 95 -10.17 -20.37 -20.74
C SER A 95 -9.10 -21.44 -20.81
N VAL A 96 -9.33 -22.54 -20.10
CA VAL A 96 -8.52 -23.74 -20.17
C VAL A 96 -8.80 -24.39 -21.52
N CYS A 97 -7.89 -24.21 -22.48
CA CYS A 97 -7.92 -24.92 -23.76
C CYS A 97 -7.52 -26.39 -23.54
N ILE A 98 -8.50 -27.25 -23.26
CA ILE A 98 -8.31 -28.70 -23.43
C ILE A 98 -8.68 -29.07 -24.87
N HIS A 99 -7.79 -29.87 -25.45
CA HIS A 99 -7.85 -30.50 -26.76
C HIS A 99 -9.24 -30.91 -27.26
N GLY A 100 -9.45 -30.67 -28.55
CA GLY A 100 -10.74 -30.67 -29.20
C GLY A 100 -11.52 -32.00 -29.26
N LYS A 101 -12.84 -31.83 -29.31
CA LYS A 101 -13.75 -32.47 -30.28
C LYS A 101 -15.11 -31.77 -30.20
N LYS A 102 -15.57 -31.19 -31.32
CA LYS A 102 -16.98 -30.83 -31.49
C LYS A 102 -17.80 -32.12 -31.49
N VAL A 103 -18.81 -32.20 -30.63
CA VAL A 103 -19.91 -33.16 -30.79
C VAL A 103 -21.18 -32.34 -31.09
N PRO A 104 -21.84 -32.56 -32.23
CA PRO A 104 -23.10 -31.90 -32.53
C PRO A 104 -24.24 -32.52 -31.70
N GLN A 105 -25.05 -31.69 -31.05
CA GLN A 105 -26.32 -32.14 -30.49
C GLN A 105 -27.32 -32.35 -31.62
N ASN A 106 -27.80 -33.58 -31.77
CA ASN A 106 -28.83 -34.00 -32.71
C ASN A 106 -29.83 -34.90 -31.96
N GLY A 107 -31.10 -34.48 -31.87
CA GLY A 107 -32.31 -35.27 -31.51
C GLY A 107 -32.34 -35.82 -30.07
N ILE A 108 -33.48 -35.92 -29.37
CA ILE A 108 -34.89 -36.11 -29.79
C ILE A 108 -35.78 -35.29 -28.86
#